data_AF-T1UC84-F1
#
_entry.id   AF-T1UC84-F1
#
_cell.length_a   1.000
_cell.length_b   1.000
_cell.length_c   1.000
_cell.angle_alpha   90.00
_cell.angle_beta   90.00
_cell.angle_gamma   90.00
#
_symmetry.space_group_name_H-M   'P 1'
#
loop_
_entity.id
_entity.type
_entity.pdbx_description
1 polymer ?
#
loop_
_entity_poly.entity_id
_entity_poly.type
_entity_poly.pdbx_seq_one_letter_code
_entity_poly.pdbx_strand_id
1 'polypeptide(L)' 'MTKETYEAYLDTDIANNSKQLEEIRNQKLNKALELCKQSGLVLRAFDGKNFSFKCDKTNRSNNPNEKIDP' A
#
# COMPACT_ATOMS: atom_id res chain seq x y z
N MET A 1 -18.68 -5.83 35.50
CA MET A 1 -18.34 -6.13 34.09
C MET A 1 -18.69 -7.58 33.86
N THR A 2 -19.67 -7.86 33.00
CA THR A 2 -20.04 -9.23 32.63
C THR A 2 -19.06 -9.74 31.56
N LYS A 3 -18.92 -11.05 31.41
CA LYS A 3 -18.03 -11.65 30.39
C LYS A 3 -18.32 -11.10 28.98
N GLU A 4 -19.60 -10.91 28.67
CA GLU A 4 -20.08 -10.35 27.41
C GLU A 4 -19.64 -8.89 27.18
N THR A 5 -19.54 -8.08 28.24
CA THR A 5 -19.07 -6.69 28.11
C THR A 5 -17.55 -6.60 27.98
N TYR A 6 -16.80 -7.59 28.48
CA TYR A 6 -15.35 -7.66 28.30
C TYR A 6 -14.96 -8.16 26.89
N GLU A 7 -15.65 -9.18 26.38
CA GLU A 7 -15.44 -9.70 25.02
C GLU A 7 -15.77 -8.63 23.96
N ALA A 8 -16.90 -7.91 24.10
CA ALA A 8 -17.26 -6.82 23.20
C ALA A 8 -16.26 -5.65 23.23
N TYR A 9 -15.64 -5.37 24.39
CA TYR A 9 -14.59 -4.35 24.50
C TYR A 9 -13.32 -4.77 23.75
N LEU A 10 -12.90 -6.03 23.91
CA LEU A 10 -11.74 -6.56 23.18
C LEU A 10 -11.96 -6.59 21.67
N ASP A 11 -13.14 -7.03 21.19
CA ASP A 11 -13.45 -7.00 19.76
C ASP A 11 -13.46 -5.58 19.20
N THR A 12 -14.00 -4.63 19.95
CA THR A 12 -14.02 -3.21 19.54
C THR A 12 -12.61 -2.61 19.52
N ASP A 13 -11.77 -2.94 20.50
CA ASP A 13 -10.38 -2.48 20.58
C ASP A 13 -9.53 -3.08 19.45
N ILE A 14 -9.67 -4.37 19.18
CA ILE A 14 -9.01 -5.07 18.05
C ILE A 14 -9.47 -4.47 16.72
N ALA A 15 -10.78 -4.25 16.54
CA ALA A 15 -11.32 -3.64 15.32
C ALA A 15 -10.81 -2.20 15.13
N ASN A 16 -10.80 -1.39 16.18
CA ASN A 16 -10.28 -0.01 16.14
C ASN A 16 -8.77 0.03 15.88
N ASN A 17 -8.00 -0.92 16.44
CA ASN A 17 -6.57 -1.03 16.19
C ASN A 17 -6.31 -1.42 14.73
N SER A 18 -7.07 -2.38 14.20
CA SER A 18 -6.96 -2.81 12.80
C SER A 18 -7.26 -1.69 11.81
N LYS A 19 -8.29 -0.88 12.06
CA LYS A 19 -8.64 0.29 11.24
C LYS A 19 -7.52 1.34 11.24
N GLN A 20 -6.99 1.68 12.41
CA GLN A 20 -5.87 2.63 12.51
C GLN A 20 -4.62 2.12 11.78
N LEU A 21 -4.32 0.82 11.87
CA LEU A 21 -3.20 0.21 11.14
C LEU A 21 -3.40 0.26 9.62
N GLU A 22 -4.63 0.07 9.14
CA GLU A 22 -4.98 0.22 7.72
C GLU A 22 -4.83 1.68 7.25
N GLU A 23 -5.31 2.64 8.04
CA GLU A 23 -5.16 4.07 7.75
C GLU A 23 -3.68 4.47 7.66
N ILE A 24 -2.85 4.04 8.62
CA ILE A 24 -1.41 4.28 8.61
C ILE A 24 -0.75 3.63 7.37
N ARG A 25 -1.17 2.40 7.01
CA ARG A 25 -0.68 1.71 5.82
C ARG A 25 -1.04 2.48 4.54
N ASN A 26 -2.27 2.99 4.44
CA ASN A 26 -2.76 3.74 3.28
C ASN A 26 -2.05 5.09 3.15
N GLN A 27 -1.82 5.80 4.26
CA GLN A 27 -1.02 7.03 4.26
C GLN A 27 0.41 6.77 3.76
N LYS A 28 1.03 5.69 4.25
CA LYS A 28 2.37 5.27 3.81
C LYS A 28 2.40 4.89 2.32
N LEU A 29 1.39 4.17 1.84
CA LEU A 29 1.25 3.79 0.43
C LEU A 29 1.13 5.03 -0.47
N ASN A 30 0.27 5.99 -0.09
CA ASN A 30 0.09 7.23 -0.83
C ASN A 30 1.39 8.02 -0.91
N LYS A 31 2.13 8.11 0.19
CA LYS A 31 3.43 8.78 0.20
C LYS A 31 4.45 8.10 -0.71
N ALA A 32 4.52 6.76 -0.70
CA ALA A 32 5.40 6.02 -1.62
C ALA A 32 5.02 6.25 -3.09
N LEU A 33 3.72 6.31 -3.39
CA LEU A 33 3.20 6.61 -4.73
C LEU A 33 3.61 8.01 -5.19
N GLU A 34 3.47 9.03 -4.34
CA GLU A 34 3.89 10.40 -4.64
C GLU A 34 5.39 10.50 -4.91
N LEU A 35 6.23 9.85 -4.10
CA LEU A 35 7.69 9.83 -4.28
C LEU A 35 8.10 9.19 -5.62
N CYS A 36 7.46 8.08 -6.01
CA CYS A 36 7.71 7.48 -7.31
C CYS A 36 7.30 8.44 -8.45
N LYS A 37 6.12 9.07 -8.35
CA LYS A 37 5.62 10.02 -9.36
C LYS A 37 6.52 11.24 -9.51
N GLN A 38 6.99 11.82 -8.39
CA GLN A 38 7.95 12.93 -8.40
C GLN A 38 9.26 12.57 -9.12
N SER A 39 9.66 11.31 -9.04
CA SER A 39 10.84 10.78 -9.74
C SER A 39 10.57 10.40 -11.20
N GLY A 40 9.35 10.60 -11.71
CA GLY A 40 8.95 10.17 -13.05
C GLY A 40 8.82 8.64 -13.21
N LEU A 41 8.69 7.92 -12.09
CA LEU A 41 8.59 6.46 -12.01
C LEU A 41 7.19 6.05 -11.54
N VAL A 42 6.89 4.75 -11.65
CA VAL A 42 5.66 4.14 -11.12
C VAL A 42 5.99 3.23 -9.94
N LEU A 43 5.13 3.25 -8.94
CA LEU A 43 5.22 2.33 -7.80
C LEU A 43 4.94 0.90 -8.28
N ARG A 44 5.90 -0.02 -8.13
CA ARG A 44 5.77 -1.44 -8.50
C ARG A 44 5.48 -2.35 -7.34
N ALA A 45 6.08 -2.05 -6.19
CA ALA A 45 5.95 -2.85 -4.99
C ALA A 45 5.96 -1.94 -3.77
N PHE A 46 5.15 -2.28 -2.78
CA PHE A 46 5.08 -1.58 -1.50
C PHE A 46 4.89 -2.60 -0.37
N ASP A 47 5.82 -2.61 0.56
CA ASP A 47 5.71 -3.30 1.85
C ASP A 47 5.40 -2.28 2.95
N GLY A 48 4.15 -2.31 3.41
CA GLY A 48 3.65 -1.42 4.46
C GLY A 48 4.19 -1.70 5.86
N LYS A 49 4.70 -2.92 6.12
CA LYS A 49 5.25 -3.27 7.44
C LYS A 49 6.58 -2.57 7.68
N ASN A 50 7.49 -2.60 6.70
CA ASN A 50 8.82 -1.98 6.81
C ASN A 50 8.93 -0.60 6.13
N PHE A 51 7.84 -0.09 5.55
CA PHE A 51 7.88 1.11 4.70
C PHE A 51 8.93 1.00 3.59
N SER A 52 8.95 -0.14 2.91
CA SER A 52 9.84 -0.38 1.77
C SER A 52 9.04 -0.31 0.48
N PHE A 53 9.59 0.32 -0.55
CA PHE A 53 8.93 0.40 -1.84
C PHE A 53 9.93 0.38 -2.99
N LYS A 54 9.46 -0.10 -4.14
CA LYS A 54 10.21 -0.06 -5.40
C LYS A 54 9.45 0.79 -6.39
N CYS A 55 10.13 1.81 -6.90
CA CYS A 55 9.70 2.56 -8.06
C CYS A 55 10.44 2.01 -9.27
N ASP A 56 9.75 1.90 -10.40
CA ASP A 56 10.35 1.42 -11.63
C ASP A 56 9.85 2.27 -12.79
N LYS A 57 10.56 2.23 -13.91
CA LYS A 57 10.06 2.95 -15.09
C LYS A 57 8.79 2.26 -15.55
N THR A 58 7.81 3.03 -15.98
CA THR A 58 6.75 2.45 -16.80
C THR A 58 7.46 1.81 -17.99
N ASN A 59 7.18 0.54 -18.31
CA ASN A 59 7.53 -0.05 -19.59
C ASN A 59 6.70 0.65 -20.69
N ARG A 60 6.91 1.95 -20.88
CA ARG A 60 6.75 2.57 -22.19
C ARG A 60 8.05 2.26 -22.90
N SER A 61 8.13 1.03 -23.40
CA SER A 61 8.85 0.79 -24.63
C SER A 61 8.27 1.77 -25.64
N ASN A 62 8.95 2.91 -25.85
CA ASN A 62 8.64 3.81 -26.96
C ASN A 62 9.20 3.22 -28.26
N ASN A 63 9.24 1.89 -28.40
CA ASN A 63 9.66 1.25 -29.62
C ASN A 63 8.44 1.04 -30.50
N PRO A 64 8.17 1.91 -31.50
CA PRO A 64 7.13 1.64 -32.50
C PRO A 64 7.40 0.36 -33.32
N ASN A 65 8.57 -0.27 -33.16
CA ASN A 65 8.95 -1.51 -33.82
C ASN A 65 8.98 -2.74 -32.88
N GLU A 66 8.33 -2.70 -31.71
CA GLU A 66 8.14 -3.91 -30.91
C GLU A 66 7.18 -4.83 -31.67
N LYS A 67 7.75 -5.71 -32.51
CA LYS A 67 7.01 -6.78 -33.17
C LYS A 67 6.37 -7.63 -32.08
N ILE A 68 5.05 -7.55 -32.01
CA ILE A 68 4.24 -8.57 -31.36
C ILE A 68 4.35 -9.79 -32.27
N ASP A 69 5.20 -10.75 -31.90
CA ASP A 69 5.19 -12.05 -32.55
C ASP A 69 3.86 -12.75 -32.19
N PRO A 70 3.11 -13.27 -33.18
CA PRO A 70 1.75 -13.78 -33.00
C PRO A 70 1.63 -15.05 -32.15
#